data_AF-A0AB74KZ67-F1
#
_entry.id   AF-A0AB74KZ67-F1
#
_cell.length_a   1.000
_cell.length_b   1.000
_cell.length_c   1.000
_cell.angle_alpha   90.00
_cell.angle_beta   90.00
_cell.angle_gamma   90.00
#
_symmetry.space_group_name_H-M   'P 1'
#
loop_
_entity.id
_entity.type
_entity.pdbx_description
1 polymer ?
#
loop_
_entity_poly.entity_id
_entity_poly.type
_entity_poly.pdbx_seq_one_letter_code
_entity_poly.pdbx_strand_id
1 'polypeptide(L)'
;MLLLYMSSWLAYAKEYKLILKDHLFYPAEIKVPANKKLRLLIENQDDTPEEFDSFDLNREKVLYPGRTSVIYIGPLSPGRYDFFGEFSPNTARGTVVATEVNDADN
;
A
#
# COMPACT_ATOMS: atom_id res chain seq x y z
N MET A 1 -2.33 12.00 -43.48
CA MET A 1 -1.83 11.07 -42.45
C MET A 1 -2.09 11.70 -41.09
N LEU A 2 -3.19 11.33 -40.45
CA LEU A 2 -3.63 11.92 -39.18
C LEU A 2 -2.86 11.22 -38.05
N LEU A 3 -1.88 11.90 -37.45
CA LEU A 3 -1.20 11.40 -36.25
C LEU A 3 -2.15 11.56 -35.06
N LEU A 4 -2.74 10.45 -34.62
CA LEU A 4 -3.42 10.37 -33.32
C LEU A 4 -2.37 10.44 -32.22
N TYR A 5 -2.24 11.61 -31.59
CA TYR A 5 -1.57 11.75 -30.31
C TYR A 5 -2.41 11.03 -29.26
N MET A 6 -2.06 9.79 -28.96
CA MET A 6 -2.50 9.11 -27.73
C MET A 6 -1.85 9.85 -26.56
N SER A 7 -2.55 10.82 -25.99
CA SER A 7 -2.18 11.36 -24.69
C SER A 7 -2.31 10.24 -23.67
N SER A 8 -1.18 9.61 -23.34
CA SER A 8 -1.08 8.72 -22.20
C SER A 8 -1.44 9.52 -20.95
N TRP A 9 -2.70 9.45 -20.50
CA TRP A 9 -3.01 9.79 -19.12
C TRP A 9 -2.23 8.79 -18.26
N LEU A 10 -1.07 9.21 -17.75
CA LEU A 10 -0.43 8.53 -16.63
C LEU A 10 -1.37 8.74 -15.43
N ALA A 11 -2.38 7.88 -15.32
CA ALA A 11 -3.15 7.74 -14.10
C ALA A 11 -2.18 7.15 -13.07
N TYR A 12 -1.54 8.02 -12.29
CA TYR A 12 -0.78 7.58 -11.14
C TYR A 12 -1.72 6.78 -10.23
N ALA A 13 -1.26 5.59 -9.84
CA ALA A 13 -1.95 4.75 -8.89
C ALA A 13 -2.29 5.59 -7.64
N LYS A 14 -3.55 5.54 -7.18
CA LYS A 14 -4.00 6.30 -6.01
C LYS A 14 -3.09 5.98 -4.82
N GLU A 15 -2.67 7.03 -4.12
CA GLU A 15 -1.69 6.94 -3.05
C GLU A 15 -2.37 6.71 -1.70
N TYR A 16 -1.83 5.79 -0.93
CA TYR A 16 -2.27 5.47 0.43
C TYR A 16 -1.07 5.54 1.35
N LYS A 17 -1.21 6.25 2.48
CA LYS A 17 -0.12 6.51 3.41
C LYS A 17 -0.26 5.63 4.65
N LEU A 18 0.85 5.05 5.08
CA LEU A 18 1.03 4.37 6.35
C LEU A 18 2.23 4.99 7.07
N ILE A 19 2.15 5.05 8.39
CA ILE A 19 3.28 5.34 9.27
C ILE A 19 3.62 4.04 10.00
N LEU A 20 4.88 3.66 10.00
CA LEU A 20 5.42 2.68 10.93
C LEU A 20 6.07 3.45 12.08
N LYS A 21 5.56 3.27 13.29
CA LYS A 21 6.07 3.89 14.51
C LYS A 21 5.87 2.98 15.70
N ASP A 22 6.83 2.92 16.60
CA ASP A 22 6.87 2.03 17.75
C ASP A 22 6.56 0.57 17.34
N HIS A 23 7.09 0.15 16.18
CA HIS A 23 6.83 -1.15 15.56
C HIS A 23 5.34 -1.45 15.32
N LEU A 24 4.54 -0.42 15.02
CA LEU A 24 3.10 -0.50 14.74
C LEU A 24 2.78 0.27 13.45
N PHE A 25 1.90 -0.29 12.62
CA PHE A 25 1.41 0.38 11.43
C PHE A 25 0.19 1.26 11.73
N TYR A 26 0.19 2.48 11.20
CA TYR A 26 -0.87 3.46 11.37
C TYR A 26 -1.33 4.05 10.02
N PRO A 27 -2.64 4.02 9.74
CA PRO A 27 -3.64 3.20 10.42
C PRO A 27 -3.35 1.70 10.25
N ALA A 28 -3.80 0.88 11.21
CA ALA A 28 -3.67 -0.58 11.12
C ALA A 28 -4.56 -1.18 10.01
N GLU A 29 -5.59 -0.46 9.56
CA GLU A 29 -6.43 -0.85 8.43
C GLU A 29 -6.56 0.31 7.44
N ILE A 30 -6.35 0.04 6.16
CA ILE A 30 -6.65 0.98 5.07
C ILE A 30 -7.72 0.41 4.15
N LYS A 31 -8.66 1.26 3.74
CA LYS A 31 -9.68 0.93 2.73
C LYS A 31 -9.26 1.47 1.38
N VAL A 32 -9.28 0.62 0.37
CA VAL A 32 -8.80 0.94 -0.99
C VAL A 32 -9.82 0.48 -2.04
N PRO A 33 -9.83 1.09 -3.23
CA PRO A 33 -10.68 0.62 -4.31
C PRO A 33 -10.18 -0.72 -4.84
N ALA A 34 -11.08 -1.69 -4.94
CA ALA A 34 -10.85 -2.93 -5.67
C ALA A 34 -10.58 -2.65 -7.16
N ASN A 35 -9.94 -3.59 -7.83
CA ASN A 35 -9.71 -3.60 -9.28
C ASN A 35 -8.87 -2.41 -9.80
N LYS A 36 -8.10 -1.74 -8.93
CA LYS A 36 -7.17 -0.65 -9.27
C LYS A 36 -5.76 -0.96 -8.81
N LYS A 37 -4.76 -0.51 -9.58
CA LYS A 37 -3.37 -0.43 -9.10
C LYS A 37 -3.25 0.72 -8.10
N LEU A 38 -2.56 0.47 -6.99
CA LEU A 38 -2.43 1.39 -5.87
C LEU A 38 -0.96 1.57 -5.50
N ARG A 39 -0.65 2.70 -4.88
CA ARG A 39 0.68 3.00 -4.36
C ARG A 39 0.63 3.21 -2.86
N LEU A 40 1.20 2.28 -2.09
CA LEU A 40 1.42 2.47 -0.66
C LEU A 40 2.69 3.28 -0.44
N LEU A 41 2.60 4.31 0.38
CA LEU A 41 3.69 5.12 0.89
C LEU A 41 3.82 4.82 2.37
N ILE A 42 4.90 4.16 2.77
CA ILE A 42 5.13 3.78 4.16
C ILE A 42 6.30 4.59 4.69
N GLU A 43 6.03 5.49 5.63
CA GLU A 43 7.04 6.24 6.36
C GLU A 43 7.46 5.47 7.60
N ASN A 44 8.71 5.01 7.65
CA ASN A 44 9.26 4.44 8.86
C ASN A 44 9.78 5.57 9.77
N GLN A 45 9.09 5.82 10.88
CA GLN A 45 9.45 6.79 11.91
C GLN A 45 10.23 6.17 13.07
N ASP A 46 10.47 4.86 13.04
CA ASP A 46 11.36 4.19 13.98
C ASP A 46 12.83 4.47 13.64
N ASP A 47 13.71 4.24 14.61
CA ASP A 47 15.16 4.31 14.45
C ASP A 47 15.77 2.97 13.97
N THR A 48 14.96 1.93 13.85
CA THR A 48 15.32 0.60 13.35
C THR A 48 14.66 0.27 12.01
N PRO A 49 15.31 -0.56 11.17
CA PRO A 49 14.65 -1.07 9.97
C PRO A 49 13.49 -2.00 10.36
N GLU A 50 12.55 -2.14 9.43
CA GLU A 50 11.50 -3.16 9.45
C GLU A 50 11.41 -3.77 8.04
N GLU A 51 10.80 -4.93 7.90
CA GLU A 51 10.51 -5.53 6.61
C GLU A 51 9.02 -5.76 6.47
N PHE A 52 8.37 -4.97 5.60
CA PHE A 52 7.00 -5.23 5.20
C PHE A 52 6.96 -6.56 4.44
N ASP A 53 6.10 -7.48 4.86
CA ASP A 53 5.80 -8.71 4.14
C ASP A 53 4.28 -8.95 4.11
N SER A 54 3.81 -9.54 3.02
CA SER A 54 2.42 -9.93 2.82
C SER A 54 2.35 -11.04 1.76
N PHE A 55 1.97 -12.24 2.22
CA PHE A 55 1.60 -13.34 1.33
C PHE A 55 0.39 -12.98 0.47
N ASP A 56 -0.63 -12.35 1.08
CA ASP A 56 -1.89 -11.99 0.41
C ASP A 56 -1.66 -11.00 -0.74
N LEU A 57 -0.74 -10.05 -0.57
CA LEU A 57 -0.39 -9.04 -1.58
C LEU A 57 0.76 -9.49 -2.50
N ASN A 58 1.46 -10.57 -2.15
CA ASN A 58 2.69 -11.05 -2.79
C ASN A 58 3.75 -9.93 -2.89
N ARG A 59 4.06 -9.29 -1.76
CA ARG A 59 5.01 -8.16 -1.68
C ARG A 59 5.83 -8.22 -0.41
N GLU A 60 7.14 -8.06 -0.59
CA GLU A 60 8.11 -7.83 0.48
C GLU A 60 8.84 -6.49 0.23
N LYS A 61 9.22 -5.77 1.29
CA LYS A 61 10.05 -4.57 1.20
C LYS A 61 10.68 -4.19 2.54
N VAL A 62 12.01 -4.05 2.56
CA VAL A 62 12.72 -3.40 3.67
C VAL A 62 12.36 -1.91 3.75
N LEU A 63 11.91 -1.49 4.93
CA LEU A 63 11.55 -0.14 5.33
C LEU A 63 12.70 0.47 6.17
N TYR A 64 13.58 1.23 5.54
CA TYR A 64 14.71 1.85 6.23
C TYR A 64 14.28 2.96 7.22
N PRO A 65 14.97 3.11 8.37
CA PRO A 65 14.66 4.12 9.39
C PRO A 65 14.61 5.55 8.82
N GLY A 66 13.63 6.33 9.25
CA GLY A 66 13.47 7.74 8.86
C GLY A 66 13.21 7.96 7.37
N ARG A 67 12.73 6.96 6.63
CA ARG A 67 12.48 7.05 5.18
C ARG A 67 11.07 6.64 4.79
N THR A 68 10.60 7.23 3.69
CA THR A 68 9.42 6.75 2.99
C THR A 68 9.79 5.72 1.94
N SER A 69 9.15 4.56 2.00
CA SER A 69 9.24 3.50 1.00
C SER A 69 7.95 3.41 0.20
N VAL A 70 8.06 2.95 -1.05
CA VAL A 70 6.95 2.83 -2.00
C VAL A 70 6.70 1.37 -2.32
N ILE A 71 5.47 0.90 -2.15
CA ILE A 71 5.04 -0.46 -2.50
C ILE A 71 3.83 -0.35 -3.44
N TYR A 72 3.93 -0.97 -4.62
CA TYR A 72 2.81 -1.04 -5.56
C TYR A 72 2.00 -2.33 -5.34
N ILE A 73 0.70 -2.18 -5.10
CA ILE A 73 -0.23 -3.29 -4.86
C ILE A 73 -1.39 -3.26 -5.86
N GLY A 74 -2.07 -4.40 -5.99
CA GLY A 74 -3.21 -4.58 -6.89
C GLY A 74 -2.88 -4.68 -8.38
N PRO A 75 -3.91 -4.80 -9.25
CA PRO A 75 -5.34 -4.77 -8.93
C PRO A 75 -5.77 -5.88 -7.97
N LEU A 76 -6.49 -5.53 -6.91
CA LEU A 76 -6.98 -6.46 -5.89
C LEU A 76 -8.46 -6.76 -6.13
N SER A 77 -8.87 -8.02 -6.01
CA SER A 77 -10.29 -8.36 -5.88
C SER A 77 -10.86 -7.76 -4.58
N PRO A 78 -12.19 -7.57 -4.45
CA PRO A 78 -12.76 -7.24 -3.16
C PRO A 78 -12.38 -8.27 -2.11
N GLY A 79 -11.90 -7.82 -0.96
CA GLY A 79 -11.36 -8.71 0.06
C GLY A 79 -10.52 -8.04 1.12
N ARG A 80 -10.02 -8.87 2.04
CA ARG A 80 -9.12 -8.50 3.13
C ARG A 80 -7.75 -9.11 2.84
N TYR A 81 -6.70 -8.30 2.92
CA TYR A 81 -5.33 -8.68 2.62
C TYR A 81 -4.43 -8.24 3.77
N ASP A 82 -3.90 -9.19 4.53
CA ASP A 82 -3.09 -8.93 5.71
C ASP A 82 -1.61 -8.74 5.35
N PHE A 83 -0.93 -7.89 6.11
CA PHE A 83 0.51 -7.67 6.04
C PHE A 83 1.09 -7.56 7.45
N PHE A 84 2.39 -7.82 7.56
CA PHE A 84 3.10 -7.76 8.83
C PHE A 84 4.55 -7.30 8.64
N GLY A 85 5.19 -6.91 9.74
CA GLY A 85 6.62 -6.65 9.81
C GLY A 85 7.37 -7.92 10.19
N GLU A 86 8.26 -8.42 9.34
CA GLU A 86 9.02 -9.66 9.62
C GLU A 86 9.96 -9.51 10.83
N PHE A 87 10.45 -8.31 11.12
CA PHE A 87 11.34 -8.07 12.27
C PHE A 87 10.54 -7.83 13.56
N SER A 88 9.28 -7.41 13.46
CA SER A 88 8.38 -7.20 14.60
C SER A 88 7.02 -7.90 14.40
N PRO A 89 6.97 -9.22 14.16
CA PRO A 89 5.79 -9.90 13.63
C PRO A 89 4.61 -9.88 14.59
N ASN A 90 4.84 -9.72 15.89
CA ASN A 90 3.78 -9.68 16.90
C ASN A 90 3.07 -8.32 16.98
N THR A 91 3.73 -7.22 16.59
CA THR A 91 3.22 -5.85 16.75
C THR A 91 2.95 -5.17 15.42
N ALA A 92 3.90 -5.23 14.49
CA ALA A 92 3.80 -4.57 13.19
C ALA A 92 2.85 -5.36 12.32
N ARG A 93 1.54 -5.13 12.47
CA ARG A 93 0.49 -5.79 11.69
C ARG A 93 -0.46 -4.76 11.11
N GLY A 94 -0.95 -5.05 9.93
CA GLY A 94 -2.01 -4.25 9.34
C GLY A 94 -2.72 -4.98 8.21
N THR A 95 -3.72 -4.30 7.66
CA THR A 95 -4.60 -4.88 6.67
C THR A 95 -5.02 -3.87 5.60
N VAL A 96 -5.01 -4.31 4.36
CA VAL A 96 -5.68 -3.64 3.24
C VAL A 96 -7.06 -4.27 3.05
N VAL A 97 -8.10 -3.46 3.06
CA VAL A 97 -9.47 -3.86 2.71
C VAL A 97 -9.83 -3.26 1.36
N ALA A 98 -9.89 -4.10 0.33
CA ALA A 98 -10.31 -3.70 -1.00
C ALA A 98 -11.83 -3.80 -1.09
N THR A 99 -12.49 -2.68 -1.39
CA THR A 99 -13.94 -2.61 -1.58
C THR A 99 -14.28 -2.15 -2.98
N GLU A 100 -15.42 -2.59 -3.51
CA GLU A 100 -15.92 -2.03 -4.76
C GLU A 100 -16.05 -0.50 -4.67
N VAL A 101 -15.72 0.17 -5.76
CA VAL A 101 -15.93 1.62 -5.87
C VAL A 101 -17.40 1.83 -6.17
N ASN A 102 -18.16 2.35 -5.22
CA ASN A 102 -19.44 2.95 -5.56
C ASN A 102 -19.14 4.31 -6.18
N ASP A 103 -19.58 4.52 -7.42
CA ASP A 103 -19.42 5.78 -8.18
C ASP A 103 -20.09 7.01 -7.52
N ALA A 104 -20.56 6.90 -6.27
CA ALA A 104 -21.23 7.96 -5.51
C ALA A 104 -20.29 8.81 -4.63
N ASP A 105 -19.03 8.38 -4.43
CA ASP A 105 -18.07 9.04 -3.51
C ASP A 105 -16.94 9.81 -4.26
N ASN A 106 -17.17 10.20 -5.52
CA ASN A 106 -16.20 10.98 -6.31
C ASN A 106 -16.86 12.19 -7.00
#